data_AF-A0A1G1IIF8-F1
#
_entry.id   AF-A0A1G1IIF8-F1
#
_cell.length_a   1.000
_cell.length_b   1.000
_cell.length_c   1.000
_cell.angle_alpha   90.00
_cell.angle_beta   90.00
_cell.angle_gamma   90.00
#
_symmetry.space_group_name_H-M   'P 1'
#
loop_
_entity.id
_entity.type
_entity.pdbx_description
1 polymer ?
#
loop_
_entity_poly.entity_id
_entity_poly.type
_entity_poly.pdbx_seq_one_letter_code
_entity_poly.pdbx_strand_id
1 'polypeptide(L)'
;MKNRFRLYLADQNRTFAAVMGAMCWAAACVIYVKAGEPPWWAIGTGAAFVLIGLLVPSWLGPLRAFWMKVAAMLGAVNSRIILTAVFAGLVTPVAVILRLLGKRPIQEAAEGGRESYWHRRDQAESRPERMERQF
;
A
#
# COMPACT_ATOMS: atom_id res chain seq x y z
N MET A 1 4.01 -30.93 -11.18
CA MET A 1 3.98 -29.73 -10.29
C MET A 1 5.27 -28.89 -10.31
N LYS A 2 6.48 -29.45 -10.18
CA LYS A 2 7.76 -28.69 -10.12
C LYS A 2 8.07 -27.76 -11.31
N ASN A 3 7.62 -28.07 -12.53
CA ASN A 3 7.91 -27.26 -13.71
C ASN A 3 7.18 -25.90 -13.71
N ARG A 4 5.95 -25.83 -13.18
CA ARG A 4 5.17 -24.57 -13.14
C ARG A 4 5.80 -23.55 -12.20
N PHE A 5 6.35 -24.02 -11.07
CA PHE A 5 7.03 -23.16 -10.10
C PHE A 5 8.34 -22.56 -10.65
N ARG A 6 9.15 -23.36 -11.36
CA ARG A 6 10.39 -22.84 -12.00
C ARG A 6 10.08 -21.81 -13.08
N LEU A 7 9.04 -22.03 -13.88
CA LEU A 7 8.59 -21.07 -14.88
C LEU A 7 8.13 -19.76 -14.26
N TYR A 8 7.34 -19.82 -13.17
CA TYR A 8 6.90 -18.62 -12.44
C TYR A 8 8.08 -17.82 -11.86
N LEU A 9 9.06 -18.49 -11.25
CA LEU A 9 10.24 -17.80 -10.70
C LEU A 9 11.09 -17.14 -11.78
N ALA A 10 11.24 -17.78 -12.94
CA ALA A 10 11.96 -17.24 -14.08
C ALA A 10 11.23 -16.03 -14.67
N ASP A 11 9.90 -16.11 -14.81
CA ASP A 11 9.06 -15.01 -15.28
C ASP A 11 9.18 -13.78 -14.35
N GLN A 12 9.03 -13.99 -13.05
CA GLN A 12 9.18 -12.92 -12.06
C GLN A 12 10.60 -12.29 -12.06
N ASN A 13 11.65 -13.06 -12.39
CA ASN A 13 13.02 -12.53 -12.52
C ASN A 13 13.18 -11.69 -13.80
N ARG A 14 12.52 -12.10 -14.89
CA ARG A 14 12.48 -11.35 -16.15
C ARG A 14 11.75 -10.03 -15.99
N THR A 15 10.59 -10.03 -15.33
CA THR A 15 9.85 -8.81 -15.02
C THR A 15 10.68 -7.85 -14.16
N PHE A 16 11.33 -8.37 -13.11
CA PHE A 16 12.21 -7.56 -12.27
C PHE A 16 13.34 -6.91 -13.07
N ALA A 17 14.03 -7.68 -13.92
CA ALA A 17 15.09 -7.18 -14.78
C ALA A 17 14.60 -6.13 -15.78
N ALA A 18 13.43 -6.35 -16.39
CA ALA A 18 12.82 -5.39 -17.31
C ALA A 18 12.46 -4.06 -16.62
N VAL A 19 11.87 -4.12 -15.42
CA VAL A 19 11.52 -2.93 -14.64
C VAL A 19 12.77 -2.15 -14.22
N MET A 20 13.82 -2.83 -13.74
CA MET A 20 15.09 -2.18 -13.39
C MET A 20 15.78 -1.56 -14.61
N GLY A 21 15.81 -2.27 -15.74
CA GLY A 21 16.34 -1.73 -17.00
C GLY A 21 15.59 -0.50 -17.49
N ALA A 22 14.26 -0.55 -17.48
CA ALA A 22 13.40 0.58 -17.83
C ALA A 22 13.61 1.77 -16.88
N MET A 23 13.78 1.52 -15.58
CA MET A 23 14.09 2.56 -14.59
C MET A 23 15.45 3.23 -14.87
N CYS A 24 16.49 2.46 -15.19
CA CYS A 24 17.80 2.99 -15.58
C CYS A 24 17.72 3.85 -16.85
N TRP A 25 16.97 3.41 -17.86
CA TRP A 25 16.78 4.18 -19.09
C TRP A 25 15.91 5.43 -18.90
N ALA A 26 14.89 5.38 -18.04
CA ALA A 26 14.11 6.56 -17.66
C ALA A 26 15.01 7.59 -16.95
N ALA A 27 15.86 7.16 -16.02
CA ALA A 27 16.83 8.03 -15.38
C ALA A 27 17.84 8.59 -16.40
N ALA A 28 18.34 7.77 -17.33
CA ALA A 28 19.23 8.20 -18.40
C ALA A 28 18.58 9.28 -19.28
N CYS A 29 17.29 9.12 -19.60
CA CYS A 29 16.52 10.09 -20.37
C CYS A 29 16.39 11.42 -19.62
N VAL A 30 16.06 11.39 -18.33
CA VAL A 30 15.97 12.61 -17.51
C VAL A 30 17.31 13.33 -17.41
N ILE A 31 18.41 12.59 -17.23
CA ILE A 31 19.76 13.16 -17.20
C ILE A 31 20.12 13.77 -18.56
N TYR A 32 19.84 13.06 -19.66
CA TYR A 32 20.09 13.56 -21.00
C TYR A 32 19.35 14.86 -21.28
N VAL A 33 18.07 14.97 -20.89
CA VAL A 33 17.29 16.20 -21.05
C VAL A 33 17.83 17.36 -20.21
N LYS A 34 18.38 17.08 -19.02
CA LYS A 34 18.91 18.13 -18.12
C LYS A 34 20.35 18.55 -18.42
N ALA A 35 21.20 17.62 -18.83
CA ALA A 35 22.64 17.82 -18.99
C ALA A 35 23.09 17.87 -20.45
N GLY A 36 22.25 17.45 -21.41
CA GLY A 36 22.57 17.39 -22.83
C GLY A 36 23.52 16.26 -23.24
N GLU A 37 24.20 15.62 -22.28
CA GLU A 37 25.12 14.50 -22.53
C GLU A 37 24.48 13.15 -22.16
N PRO A 38 24.57 12.13 -23.03
CA PRO A 38 23.99 10.82 -22.74
C PRO A 38 24.82 10.10 -21.66
N PRO A 39 24.21 9.72 -20.52
CA PRO A 39 24.92 8.96 -19.50
C PRO A 39 25.09 7.51 -19.94
N TRP A 40 26.17 7.23 -20.67
CA TRP A 40 26.46 5.88 -21.20
C TRP A 40 26.49 4.80 -20.12
N TRP A 41 26.90 5.15 -18.90
CA TRP A 41 26.88 4.25 -17.75
C TRP A 41 25.45 3.81 -17.37
N ALA A 42 24.47 4.72 -17.41
CA ALA A 42 23.06 4.41 -17.08
C ALA A 42 22.39 3.61 -18.20
N ILE A 43 22.74 3.92 -19.46
CA ILE A 43 22.26 3.19 -20.63
C ILE A 43 22.81 1.75 -20.63
N GLY A 44 24.12 1.60 -20.41
CA GLY A 44 24.80 0.31 -20.37
C GLY A 44 24.35 -0.58 -19.22
N THR A 45 24.15 -0.01 -18.03
CA THR A 45 23.60 -0.76 -16.88
C THR A 45 22.17 -1.21 -17.14
N GLY A 46 21.32 -0.35 -17.71
CA GLY A 46 19.95 -0.72 -18.10
C GLY A 46 19.92 -1.87 -19.12
N ALA A 47 20.76 -1.79 -20.16
CA ALA A 47 20.91 -2.86 -21.15
C ALA A 47 21.42 -4.16 -20.53
N ALA A 48 22.41 -4.09 -19.65
CA ALA A 48 22.95 -5.25 -18.94
C ALA A 48 21.87 -5.95 -18.09
N PHE A 49 21.05 -5.21 -17.35
CA PHE A 49 19.95 -5.79 -16.58
C PHE A 49 18.97 -6.57 -17.46
N VAL A 50 18.54 -5.98 -18.59
CA VAL A 50 17.61 -6.63 -19.53
C VAL A 50 18.24 -7.87 -20.16
N LEU A 51 19.50 -7.78 -20.60
CA LEU A 51 20.22 -8.91 -21.21
C LEU A 51 20.41 -10.08 -20.24
N ILE A 52 20.81 -9.80 -19.00
CA ILE A 52 20.97 -10.84 -17.97
C ILE A 52 19.60 -11.46 -17.63
N GLY A 53 18.54 -10.66 -17.58
CA GLY A 53 17.17 -11.14 -17.37
C GLY A 53 16.68 -12.09 -18.47
N LEU A 54 17.06 -11.85 -19.73
CA LEU A 54 16.71 -12.70 -20.87
C LEU A 54 17.53 -13.99 -20.92
N LEU A 55 18.85 -13.88 -20.75
CA LEU A 55 19.79 -14.98 -20.92
C LEU A 55 19.82 -15.92 -19.71
N VAL A 56 19.93 -15.37 -18.50
CA VAL A 56 20.09 -16.15 -17.26
C VAL A 56 19.25 -15.53 -16.13
N PRO A 57 17.90 -15.62 -16.20
CA PRO A 57 17.04 -15.05 -15.18
C PRO A 57 17.28 -15.64 -13.79
N SER A 58 17.81 -16.86 -13.68
CA SER A 58 18.07 -17.53 -12.40
C SER A 58 19.12 -16.80 -11.54
N TRP A 59 20.08 -16.11 -12.14
CA TRP A 59 21.12 -15.36 -11.41
C TRP A 59 20.57 -14.12 -10.70
N LEU A 60 19.51 -13.51 -11.22
CA LEU A 60 18.83 -12.37 -10.59
C LEU A 60 17.95 -12.79 -9.39
N GLY A 61 17.72 -14.09 -9.18
CA GLY A 61 16.90 -14.61 -8.08
C GLY A 61 17.29 -14.08 -6.69
N PRO A 62 18.54 -14.25 -6.22
CA PRO A 62 18.97 -13.77 -4.91
C PRO A 62 18.92 -12.24 -4.80
N LEU A 63 19.32 -11.52 -5.85
CA LEU A 63 19.28 -10.05 -5.88
C LEU A 63 17.84 -9.53 -5.77
N ARG A 64 16.91 -10.11 -6.55
CA ARG A 64 15.48 -9.80 -6.46
C ARG A 64 14.95 -10.07 -5.06
N ALA A 65 15.28 -11.22 -4.47
CA ALA A 65 14.82 -11.58 -3.13
C ALA A 65 15.29 -10.57 -2.07
N PHE A 66 16.55 -10.13 -2.15
CA PHE A 66 17.08 -9.09 -1.27
C PHE A 66 16.36 -7.75 -1.49
N TRP A 67 16.21 -7.33 -2.75
CA TRP A 67 15.51 -6.09 -3.10
C TRP A 67 14.07 -6.08 -2.60
N MET A 68 13.35 -7.19 -2.74
CA MET A 68 11.97 -7.31 -2.25
C MET A 68 11.87 -7.22 -0.73
N LYS A 69 12.85 -7.74 0.02
CA LYS A 69 12.90 -7.57 1.48
C LYS A 69 13.06 -6.10 1.86
N VAL A 70 13.97 -5.39 1.18
CA VAL A 70 14.19 -3.95 1.40
C VAL A 70 12.91 -3.18 1.06
N ALA A 71 12.29 -3.46 -0.09
CA ALA A 71 11.03 -2.83 -0.51
C ALA A 71 9.90 -3.09 0.51
N ALA A 72 9.81 -4.30 1.08
CA ALA A 72 8.83 -4.62 2.10
C ALA A 72 9.07 -3.84 3.41
N MET A 73 10.33 -3.70 3.84
CA MET A 73 10.67 -2.88 5.01
C MET A 73 10.32 -1.41 4.78
N LEU A 74 10.71 -0.86 3.62
CA LEU A 74 10.40 0.51 3.25
C LEU A 74 8.88 0.73 3.16
N GLY A 75 8.16 -0.23 2.58
CA GLY A 75 6.70 -0.23 2.52
C GLY A 75 6.06 -0.21 3.90
N ALA A 76 6.53 -1.04 4.83
CA ALA A 76 6.02 -1.05 6.21
C ALA A 76 6.25 0.28 6.93
N VAL A 77 7.39 0.93 6.72
CA VAL A 77 7.67 2.27 7.27
C VAL A 77 6.76 3.31 6.62
N ASN A 78 6.66 3.31 5.29
CA ASN A 78 5.81 4.25 4.55
C ASN A 78 4.34 4.14 4.94
N SER A 79 3.79 2.92 5.08
CA SER A 79 2.42 2.71 5.53
C SER A 79 2.16 3.30 6.92
N ARG A 80 3.11 3.17 7.86
CA ARG A 80 3.01 3.78 9.19
C ARG A 80 3.05 5.30 9.10
N ILE A 81 3.98 5.86 8.34
CA ILE A 81 4.11 7.31 8.16
C ILE A 81 2.82 7.89 7.57
N ILE A 82 2.31 7.32 6.48
CA ILE A 82 1.07 7.77 5.84
C ILE A 82 -0.11 7.67 6.81
N LEU A 83 -0.26 6.53 7.50
CA LEU A 83 -1.37 6.34 8.43
C LEU A 83 -1.30 7.33 9.59
N THR A 84 -0.12 7.53 10.19
CA THR A 84 0.08 8.51 11.25
C THR A 84 -0.17 9.93 10.75
N ALA A 85 0.31 10.29 9.56
CA ALA A 85 0.08 11.61 8.98
C ALA A 85 -1.41 11.87 8.72
N VAL A 86 -2.13 10.90 8.15
CA VAL A 86 -3.58 11.02 7.91
C VAL A 86 -4.34 11.09 9.23
N PHE A 87 -4.00 10.23 10.19
CA PHE A 87 -4.69 10.22 11.48
C PHE A 87 -4.44 11.51 12.26
N ALA A 88 -3.20 11.95 12.39
CA ALA A 88 -2.84 13.14 13.16
C ALA A 88 -3.19 14.44 12.41
N GLY A 89 -3.09 14.46 11.08
CA GLY A 89 -3.28 15.66 10.26
C GLY A 89 -4.70 15.87 9.75
N LEU A 90 -5.51 14.81 9.63
CA LEU A 90 -6.89 14.92 9.15
C LEU A 90 -7.90 14.44 10.20
N VAL A 91 -7.77 13.20 10.66
CA VAL A 91 -8.79 12.60 11.54
C VAL A 91 -8.84 13.29 12.91
N THR A 92 -7.68 13.48 13.54
CA THR A 92 -7.55 14.09 14.87
C THR A 92 -8.05 15.54 14.90
N PRO A 93 -7.64 16.45 13.99
CA PRO A 93 -8.13 17.82 14.01
C PRO A 93 -9.63 17.90 13.70
N VAL A 94 -10.16 17.06 12.80
CA VAL A 94 -11.61 16.98 12.58
C VAL A 94 -12.33 16.58 13.87
N ALA A 95 -11.84 15.58 14.59
CA ALA A 95 -12.40 15.18 15.88
C ALA A 95 -12.31 16.30 16.94
N VAL A 96 -11.19 17.02 17.01
CA VAL A 96 -11.02 18.17 17.91
C VAL A 96 -12.01 19.29 17.57
N ILE A 97 -12.15 19.64 16.29
CA ILE A 97 -13.10 20.67 15.83
C ILE A 97 -14.54 20.27 16.20
N LEU A 98 -14.95 19.02 15.93
CA LEU A 98 -16.28 18.53 16.30
C LEU A 98 -16.51 18.63 17.82
N ARG A 99 -15.49 18.27 18.61
CA ARG A 99 -15.56 18.35 20.07
C ARG A 99 -15.65 19.80 20.58
N LEU A 100 -14.94 20.74 19.96
CA LEU A 100 -15.03 22.17 20.26
C LEU A 100 -16.39 22.75 19.88
N LEU A 101 -17.01 22.26 18.80
CA LEU A 101 -18.37 22.62 18.39
C LEU A 101 -19.47 21.92 19.23
N GLY A 102 -19.09 21.16 20.26
CA GLY A 102 -20.03 20.44 21.12
C GLY A 102 -20.72 19.24 20.44
N LYS A 103 -20.31 18.88 19.22
CA LYS A 103 -20.89 17.74 18.49
C LYS A 103 -20.18 16.46 18.93
N ARG A 104 -20.91 15.58 19.62
CA ARG A 104 -20.47 14.22 19.97
C ARG A 104 -21.24 13.21 19.12
N PRO A 105 -20.64 12.64 18.06
CA PRO A 105 -21.33 11.69 17.19
C PRO A 105 -21.64 10.36 17.90
N ILE A 106 -20.92 10.05 18.99
CA ILE A 106 -21.17 8.89 19.84
C ILE A 106 -21.62 9.43 21.21
N GLN A 107 -22.76 8.94 21.71
CA GLN A 107 -23.21 9.23 23.08
C GLN A 107 -22.31 8.48 24.07
N GLU A 108 -21.29 9.17 24.58
CA GLU A 108 -20.26 8.60 25.47
C GLU A 108 -20.73 8.48 26.93
N ALA A 109 -21.80 9.17 27.32
CA ALA A 109 -22.33 9.15 28.67
C ALA A 109 -23.75 8.58 28.67
N ALA A 110 -24.02 7.68 29.60
CA ALA A 110 -25.37 7.37 30.02
C ALA A 110 -25.95 8.66 30.63
N GLU A 111 -26.63 9.46 29.81
CA GLU A 111 -27.27 10.70 30.25
C GLU A 111 -28.17 10.42 31.46
N GLY A 112 -27.96 11.15 32.57
CA GLY A 112 -28.89 11.19 33.70
C GLY A 112 -28.94 9.94 34.58
N GLY A 113 -27.81 9.49 35.14
CA GLY A 113 -27.80 8.50 36.23
C GLY A 113 -28.25 7.09 35.84
N ARG A 114 -28.22 6.76 34.55
CA ARG A 114 -28.60 5.44 34.04
C ARG A 114 -27.46 4.44 34.25
N GLU A 115 -27.75 3.28 34.82
CA GLU A 115 -26.79 2.18 35.02
C GLU A 115 -26.32 1.53 33.70
N SER A 116 -26.92 1.89 32.56
CA SER A 116 -26.64 1.23 31.29
C SER A 116 -26.78 2.11 30.05
N TYR A 117 -25.89 1.87 29.08
CA TYR A 117 -25.91 2.43 27.72
C TYR A 117 -26.98 1.79 26.82
N TRP A 118 -27.69 0.76 27.29
CA TRP A 118 -28.74 0.10 26.51
C TRP A 118 -29.90 1.06 26.22
N HIS A 119 -30.10 1.38 24.94
CA HIS A 119 -31.33 2.02 24.49
C HIS A 119 -32.44 0.96 24.41
N ARG A 120 -33.44 1.09 25.28
CA ARG A 120 -34.61 0.20 25.26
C ARG A 120 -35.37 0.47 23.96
N ARG A 121 -35.30 -0.48 23.02
CA ARG A 121 -36.06 -0.44 21.77
C ARG A 121 -37.54 -0.64 22.07
N ASP A 122 -38.37 0.16 21.42
CA ASP A 122 -39.81 0.06 21.59
C ASP A 122 -40.32 -1.27 20.98
N GLN A 123 -41.15 -2.00 21.73
CA GLN A 123 -41.55 -3.36 21.34
C GLN A 123 -42.36 -3.38 20.03
N ALA A 124 -43.00 -2.25 19.68
CA ALA A 124 -43.73 -2.08 18.43
C ALA A 124 -42.84 -2.23 17.17
N GLU A 125 -41.54 -1.92 17.26
CA GLU A 125 -40.60 -2.06 16.13
C GLU A 125 -39.99 -3.46 16.00
N SER A 126 -40.05 -4.27 17.07
CA SER A 126 -39.42 -5.59 17.14
C SER A 126 -40.41 -6.74 16.84
N ARG A 127 -41.44 -6.47 16.02
CA ARG A 127 -42.38 -7.53 15.60
C ARG A 127 -41.63 -8.58 14.77
N PRO A 128 -41.84 -9.89 15.02
CA PRO A 128 -41.20 -10.97 14.28
C PRO A 128 -41.38 -10.85 12.75
N GLU A 129 -42.56 -10.40 12.32
CA GLU A 129 -42.92 -10.13 10.93
C GLU A 129 -41.97 -9.16 10.22
N ARG A 130 -41.29 -8.27 10.95
CA ARG A 130 -40.34 -7.28 10.39
C ARG A 130 -38.94 -7.87 10.19
N MET A 131 -38.61 -8.99 10.83
CA MET A 131 -37.36 -9.72 10.61
C MET A 131 -37.35 -10.48 9.29
N GLU A 132 -38.52 -10.75 8.69
CA GLU A 132 -38.62 -11.36 7.36
C GLU A 132 -38.14 -10.43 6.23
N ARG A 133 -37.94 -9.13 6.51
CA ARG A 133 -37.44 -8.13 5.55
C ARG A 133 -36.31 -7.30 6.15
N GLN A 134 -35.19 -7.95 6.42
CA GLN A 134 -34.05 -7.34 7.11
C GLN A 134 -33.12 -6.52 6.17
N PHE A 135 -33.29 -6.58 4.85
CA PHE A 135 -32.46 -5.90 3.86
C PHE A 135 -33.29 -5.02 2.92
#